data_AF-A0A8J7GYM5-F1
#
_entry.id   AF-A0A8J7GYM5-F1
#
_cell.length_a   1.000
_cell.length_b   1.000
_cell.length_c   1.000
_cell.angle_alpha   90.00
_cell.angle_beta   90.00
_cell.angle_gamma   90.00
#
_symmetry.space_group_name_H-M   'P 1'
#
loop_
_entity.id
_entity.type
_entity.pdbx_description
1 polymer ?
#
loop_
_entity_poly.entity_id
_entity_poly.type
_entity_poly.pdbx_seq_one_letter_code
_entity_poly.pdbx_strand_id
1 'polypeptide(L)' 'MSRVAALTAADVSALSGRPLGTIYRLASEQRWRRHREAGKVFYLLEDVEHLLVTTPTAKIH' A
#
# COMPACT_ATOMS: atom_id res chain seq x y z
N MET A 1 -15.81 7.97 -13.11
CA MET A 1 -15.74 7.52 -11.71
C MET A 1 -14.42 6.83 -11.49
N SER A 2 -13.44 7.51 -10.91
CA SER A 2 -12.15 6.89 -10.56
C SER A 2 -12.41 5.90 -9.43
N ARG A 3 -12.27 4.60 -9.71
CA ARG A 3 -12.35 3.56 -8.69
C ARG A 3 -11.16 3.77 -7.77
N VAL A 4 -11.39 4.25 -6.55
CA VAL A 4 -10.32 4.38 -5.56
C VAL A 4 -9.85 2.97 -5.26
N ALA A 5 -8.71 2.58 -5.83
CA ALA A 5 -8.03 1.35 -5.46
C ALA A 5 -7.50 1.55 -4.04
N ALA A 6 -7.80 0.61 -3.16
CA ALA A 6 -7.36 0.67 -1.78
C ALA A 6 -6.93 -0.71 -1.31
N LEU A 7 -5.86 -0.74 -0.49
CA LEU A 7 -5.16 -1.95 -0.11
C LEU A 7 -5.12 -2.07 1.41
N THR A 8 -5.29 -3.27 1.93
CA THR A 8 -5.11 -3.52 3.36
C THR A 8 -3.61 -3.52 3.73
N ALA A 9 -3.30 -3.40 5.02
CA ALA A 9 -1.92 -3.54 5.50
C ALA A 9 -1.30 -4.89 5.06
N ALA A 10 -2.11 -5.95 5.01
CA ALA A 10 -1.69 -7.28 4.58
C ALA A 10 -1.35 -7.31 3.08
N ASP A 11 -2.17 -6.68 2.24
CA ASP A 11 -1.91 -6.59 0.80
C ASP A 11 -0.62 -5.80 0.53
N VAL A 12 -0.43 -4.65 1.18
CA VAL A 12 0.79 -3.84 1.05
C VAL A 12 2.01 -4.61 1.52
N SER A 13 1.90 -5.35 2.62
CA SER A 13 2.98 -6.20 3.15
C SER A 13 3.37 -7.29 2.16
N ALA A 14 2.40 -8.00 1.59
CA ALA A 14 2.63 -9.04 0.59
C ALA A 14 3.26 -8.50 -0.69
N LEU A 15 2.79 -7.35 -1.18
CA LEU A 15 3.26 -6.76 -2.44
C LEU A 15 4.63 -6.07 -2.31
N SER A 16 4.92 -5.43 -1.18
CA SER A 16 6.19 -4.73 -0.96
C SER A 16 7.27 -5.59 -0.29
N GLY A 17 6.91 -6.77 0.23
CA GLY A 17 7.79 -7.63 1.01
C GLY A 17 8.18 -7.07 2.39
N ARG A 18 7.53 -6.00 2.84
CA ARG A 18 7.84 -5.34 4.12
C ARG A 18 6.99 -5.91 5.27
N PRO A 19 7.53 -6.03 6.49
CA PRO A 19 6.75 -6.50 7.64
C PRO A 19 5.56 -5.59 7.97
N LEU A 20 4.46 -6.17 8.47
CA LEU A 20 3.26 -5.42 8.87
C LEU A 20 3.55 -4.26 9.84
N GLY A 21 4.45 -4.46 10.81
CA GLY A 21 4.84 -3.40 11.74
C GLY A 21 5.48 -2.20 11.05
N THR A 22 6.24 -2.44 9.97
CA THR A 22 6.79 -1.37 9.13
C THR A 22 5.69 -0.64 8.37
N ILE A 23 4.71 -1.37 7.83
CA ILE A 23 3.55 -0.76 7.15
C ILE A 23 2.77 0.15 8.10
N TYR A 24 2.46 -0.32 9.31
CA TYR A 24 1.75 0.50 10.30
C TYR A 24 2.56 1.73 10.74
N ARG A 25 3.87 1.58 10.93
CA ARG A 25 4.76 2.70 11.25
C ARG A 25 4.75 3.75 10.14
N LEU A 26 4.95 3.33 8.89
CA LEU A 26 4.92 4.23 7.73
C LEU A 26 3.55 4.91 7.56
N ALA A 27 2.46 4.15 7.73
CA ALA A 27 1.12 4.70 7.67
C ALA A 27 0.88 5.78 8.74
N SER A 28 1.46 5.62 9.93
CA SER A 28 1.38 6.61 11.00
C SER A 28 2.26 7.83 10.73
N GLU A 29 3.54 7.62 10.39
CA GLU A 29 4.52 8.69 10.14
C GLU A 29 4.12 9.58 8.96
N GLN A 30 3.63 8.95 7.89
CA GLN A 30 3.24 9.63 6.65
C GLN A 30 1.75 10.01 6.63
N ARG A 31 1.01 9.73 7.71
CA ARG A 31 -0.42 10.03 7.86
C ARG A 31 -1.27 9.54 6.68
N TRP A 32 -1.07 8.28 6.27
CA TRP A 32 -1.80 7.70 5.15
C TRP A 32 -3.31 7.77 5.37
N ARG A 33 -4.01 8.14 4.30
CA ARG A 33 -5.47 8.16 4.26
C ARG A 33 -5.97 6.73 4.28
N ARG A 34 -6.91 6.48 5.18
CA ARG A 34 -7.49 5.16 5.42
C ARG A 34 -9.00 5.24 5.52
N HIS A 35 -9.68 4.23 5.00
CA HIS A 35 -11.11 4.03 5.23
C HIS A 35 -11.37 2.66 5.83
N ARG A 36 -12.51 2.54 6.50
CA ARG A 36 -12.96 1.29 7.09
C ARG A 36 -14.15 0.76 6.31
N GLU A 37 -14.06 -0.47 5.85
CA GLU A 37 -15.14 -1.16 5.15
C GLU A 37 -15.19 -2.61 5.63
N ALA A 38 -16.39 -3.10 5.97
CA ALA A 38 -16.62 -4.47 6.46
C ALA A 38 -15.64 -4.93 7.56
N GLY A 39 -15.28 -4.04 8.49
CA GLY A 39 -14.36 -4.33 9.60
C GLY A 39 -12.86 -4.34 9.22
N LYS A 40 -12.52 -4.06 7.95
CA LYS A 40 -11.14 -3.97 7.47
C LYS A 40 -10.71 -2.52 7.27
N VAL A 41 -9.41 -2.27 7.41
CA VAL A 41 -8.79 -0.97 7.14
C VAL A 41 -8.11 -1.04 5.79
N PHE A 42 -8.45 -0.10 4.92
CA PHE A 42 -7.87 0.05 3.60
C PHE A 42 -7.16 1.39 3.49
N TYR A 43 -5.94 1.38 2.96
CA TYR A 43 -5.15 2.55 2.62
C TYR A 43 -5.35 2.91 1.15
N LEU A 44 -5.40 4.21 0.83
CA LEU A 44 -5.50 4.65 -0.56
C LEU A 44 -4.26 4.26 -1.35
N LEU A 45 -4.44 3.86 -2.61
CA LEU A 45 -3.33 3.46 -3.48
C LEU A 45 -2.24 4.54 -3.59
N GLU A 46 -2.62 5.81 -3.74
CA GLU A 46 -1.71 6.96 -3.80
C GLU A 46 -0.74 7.03 -2.61
N ASP A 47 -1.21 6.65 -1.42
CA ASP A 47 -0.38 6.70 -0.22
C ASP A 47 0.56 5.50 -0.11
N VAL A 48 0.32 4.41 -0.85
CA VAL A 48 1.10 3.16 -0.75
C VAL A 48 1.89 2.85 -2.01
N GLU A 49 1.60 3.50 -3.14
CA GLU A 49 2.20 3.20 -4.45
C GLU A 49 3.72 3.24 -4.43
N HIS A 50 4.31 4.18 -3.69
CA HIS A 50 5.76 4.32 -3.54
C HIS A 50 6.44 3.08 -2.91
N LEU A 51 5.68 2.24 -2.20
CA LEU A 51 6.15 0.96 -1.67
C LEU A 51 5.96 -0.21 -2.63
N LEU A 52 5.06 -0.05 -3.60
CA LEU A 52 4.68 -1.06 -4.59
C LEU A 52 5.51 -0.97 -5.86
N VAL A 53 6.25 0.13 -6.08
CA VAL A 53 7.21 0.28 -7.19
C VAL A 53 8.38 -0.68 -6.97
N THR A 54 8.13 -1.96 -7.26
CA THR A 54 9.15 -2.88 -7.74
C THR A 54 9.03 -2.83 -9.25
N THR A 55 9.67 -1.85 -9.89
CA THR A 55 9.84 -1.91 -11.34
C THR A 55 10.66 -3.16 -11.62
N PRO A 56 10.15 -4.23 -12.28
CA PRO A 56 11.06 -4.98 -13.11
C PRO A 56 11.41 -4.00 -14.22
N THR A 57 12.55 -3.31 -14.11
CA THR A 57 13.20 -2.77 -15.28
C THR A 57 13.39 -3.98 -16.19
N ALA A 58 12.45 -4.14 -17.11
CA ALA A 58 12.59 -5.06 -18.22
C ALA A 58 13.79 -4.52 -18.99
N LYS A 59 14.94 -5.14 -18.74
CA LYS A 59 16.14 -4.93 -19.53
C LYS A 59 15.82 -5.52 -20.90
N ILE A 60 15.33 -4.66 -21.80
CA ILE A 60 15.20 -4.98 -23.21
C ILE A 60 16.65 -5.13 -23.70
N HIS A 61 17.10 -6.38 -23.83
CA HIS A 61 18.33 -6.76 -24.54
C HIS A 61 17.98 -7.02 -26.00
#